data_AF-A0A6M1QTE2-F1
#
_entry.id   AF-A0A6M1QTE2-F1
#
_cell.length_a   1.000
_cell.length_b   1.000
_cell.length_c   1.000
_cell.angle_alpha   90.00
_cell.angle_beta   90.00
_cell.angle_gamma   90.00
#
_symmetry.space_group_name_H-M   'P 1'
#
loop_
_entity.id
_entity.type
_entity.pdbx_description
1 polymer ?
#
loop_
_entity_poly.entity_id
_entity_poly.type
_entity_poly.pdbx_seq_one_letter_code
_entity_poly.pdbx_strand_id
1 'polypeptide(L)'
;MKEKREPSWQVLAVFHNEDDSRDFAYTLGLAERGLPEVHMWARPDAGEDPGHDWRFSPHDAAVILNELAWRLIDGRIAPGDTYSRRFDAGMVQVAFELGDPVEAASLDAYQAEPSSVMPLRWSLHRAPEGALVSMDDDAIDVAESEYVRLSAGPRRSFDSPGEIWTAPTVPSWDPGQRWGPRTPLVAAHAGVICAFSPEDMIGLVNIAFPLEAARSAGHPQLVARAAARSVGRSAALDRLAQDTSTLVDGLGLTWGRSAWPAARDWLDGDDSDDRFPEGDLRRMVKTIVTSHLLTVAVADQLTTDQELTGTGPVAFAATIDGLPPDGRWHAAPHIVDLVVGLLADVDAAVAAARAWRLVDNDLVMGARGDLQIAAIHGPSMFPDLSVALPPSLLDDVRQATLAHRVTGAVVQSWLSVLATVLTHRAHLRDETVAAVVEVGSVMPGLAVTLNTPVAV
;
A
#
# COMPACT_ATOMS: atom_id res chain seq x y z
N MET A 1 22.16 -9.83 -14.57
CA MET A 1 22.71 -9.66 -13.21
C MET A 1 23.26 -8.24 -13.07
N LYS A 2 22.57 -7.33 -12.37
CA LYS A 2 23.24 -6.13 -11.83
C LYS A 2 23.92 -6.59 -10.55
N GLU A 3 25.26 -6.49 -10.47
CA GLU A 3 25.97 -6.65 -9.20
C GLU A 3 25.33 -5.71 -8.16
N LYS A 4 25.01 -6.26 -6.99
CA LYS A 4 24.47 -5.50 -5.86
C LYS A 4 25.62 -4.66 -5.32
N ARG A 5 25.78 -3.44 -5.86
CA ARG A 5 26.77 -2.48 -5.37
C ARG A 5 26.36 -2.00 -3.98
N GLU A 6 27.20 -2.22 -2.98
CA GLU A 6 27.01 -1.71 -1.63
C GLU A 6 27.59 -0.30 -1.51
N PRO A 7 26.87 0.65 -0.87
CA PRO A 7 27.39 1.98 -0.63
C PRO A 7 28.54 1.90 0.38
N SER A 8 29.67 2.51 0.08
CA SER A 8 30.77 2.67 1.04
C SER A 8 30.67 3.97 1.83
N TRP A 9 29.57 4.69 1.70
CA TRP A 9 29.23 5.91 2.43
C TRP A 9 27.98 5.65 3.26
N GLN A 10 27.70 6.58 4.16
CA GLN A 10 26.47 6.58 4.95
C GLN A 10 25.62 7.79 4.59
N VAL A 11 24.33 7.73 4.92
CA VAL A 11 23.45 8.90 4.90
C VAL A 11 23.06 9.22 6.34
N LEU A 12 23.34 10.43 6.78
CA LEU A 12 22.91 10.94 8.07
C LEU A 12 21.64 11.77 7.89
N ALA A 13 20.61 11.49 8.68
CA ALA A 13 19.40 12.32 8.77
C ALA A 13 19.43 13.10 10.09
N VAL A 14 19.20 14.41 10.01
CA VAL A 14 19.22 15.34 11.14
C VAL A 14 17.81 15.88 11.34
N PHE A 15 17.31 15.75 12.58
CA PHE A 15 15.98 16.19 12.99
C PHE A 15 16.09 17.36 13.95
N HIS A 16 15.34 18.42 13.70
CA HIS A 16 15.32 19.59 14.56
C HIS A 16 14.10 19.55 15.49
N ASN A 17 14.31 19.17 16.76
CA ASN A 17 13.25 18.86 17.73
C ASN A 17 12.20 19.96 18.00
N GLU A 18 12.48 21.22 17.65
CA GLU A 18 11.58 22.36 17.87
C GLU A 18 10.88 22.84 16.60
N ASP A 19 11.44 22.52 15.42
CA ASP A 19 10.93 23.00 14.14
C ASP A 19 11.39 22.09 12.99
N ASP A 20 10.48 21.22 12.55
CA ASP A 20 10.61 20.33 11.40
C ASP A 20 10.93 21.06 10.07
N SER A 21 10.91 22.41 10.03
CA SER A 21 11.33 23.18 8.85
C SER A 21 12.82 23.06 8.54
N ARG A 22 13.62 22.62 9.51
CA ARG A 22 15.08 22.48 9.41
C ARG A 22 15.57 21.04 9.38
N ASP A 23 14.68 20.09 9.07
CA ASP A 23 15.11 18.71 8.88
C ASP A 23 15.89 18.58 7.56
N PHE A 24 17.00 17.84 7.59
CA PHE A 24 17.83 17.59 6.41
C PHE A 24 18.54 16.25 6.49
N ALA A 25 19.10 15.83 5.36
CA ALA A 25 19.97 14.67 5.29
C ALA A 25 21.18 14.95 4.41
N TYR A 26 22.30 14.27 4.67
CA TYR A 26 23.50 14.37 3.85
C TYR A 26 24.33 13.09 3.86
N THR A 27 25.17 12.92 2.84
CA THR A 27 26.09 11.78 2.75
C THR A 27 27.36 12.00 3.58
N LEU A 28 27.98 10.89 4.00
CA LEU A 28 29.29 10.85 4.65
C LEU A 28 30.12 9.72 4.07
N GLY A 29 31.26 10.05 3.45
CA GLY A 29 32.22 9.09 2.89
C GLY A 29 32.41 9.17 1.37
N LEU A 30 31.72 10.08 0.67
CA LEU A 30 32.01 10.34 -0.75
C LEU A 30 33.36 11.03 -0.94
N ALA A 31 33.80 11.82 0.05
CA ALA A 31 35.10 12.48 0.04
C ALA A 31 36.29 11.50 -0.12
N GLU A 32 36.17 10.27 0.39
CA GLU A 32 37.17 9.21 0.23
C GLU A 32 37.37 8.80 -1.25
N ARG A 33 36.39 9.11 -2.10
CA ARG A 33 36.44 8.93 -3.56
C ARG A 33 36.80 10.22 -4.31
N GLY A 34 37.17 11.28 -3.62
CA GLY A 34 37.45 12.59 -4.22
C GLY A 34 36.22 13.30 -4.76
N LEU A 35 35.03 12.98 -4.26
CA LEU A 35 33.76 13.63 -4.60
C LEU A 35 33.23 14.46 -3.42
N PRO A 36 32.47 15.54 -3.66
CA PRO A 36 31.79 16.24 -2.58
C PRO A 36 30.71 15.34 -1.95
N GLU A 37 30.42 15.56 -0.67
CA GLU A 37 29.20 15.00 -0.07
C GLU A 37 27.96 15.64 -0.70
N VAL A 38 26.78 15.03 -0.55
CA VAL A 38 25.51 15.57 -1.06
C VAL A 38 24.58 15.85 0.11
N HIS A 39 23.95 17.02 0.12
CA HIS A 39 23.02 17.47 1.15
C HIS A 39 21.64 17.75 0.56
N MET A 40 20.57 17.47 1.32
CA MET A 40 19.20 17.72 0.91
C MET A 40 18.35 18.15 2.11
N TRP A 41 17.62 19.27 1.97
CA TRP A 41 16.57 19.64 2.91
C TRP A 41 15.34 18.74 2.77
N ALA A 42 14.70 18.40 3.88
CA ALA A 42 13.47 17.58 3.87
C ALA A 42 12.28 18.33 3.25
N ARG A 43 12.30 19.67 3.27
CA ARG A 43 11.29 20.57 2.69
C ARG A 43 11.84 21.30 1.45
N PRO A 44 10.96 21.80 0.56
CA PRO A 44 11.41 22.51 -0.62
C PRO A 44 12.15 23.79 -0.20
N ASP A 45 13.33 24.01 -0.76
CA ASP A 45 14.14 25.20 -0.55
C ASP A 45 14.15 26.13 -1.77
N ALA A 46 13.35 25.79 -2.79
CA ALA A 46 13.13 26.55 -4.00
C ALA A 46 11.66 26.50 -4.46
N GLY A 47 11.27 27.44 -5.35
CA GLY A 47 9.95 27.49 -5.97
C GLY A 47 8.92 28.33 -5.20
N GLU A 48 7.66 28.25 -5.66
CA GLU A 48 6.54 29.05 -5.13
C GLU A 48 5.78 28.34 -4.00
N ASP A 49 5.71 27.00 -4.01
CA ASP A 49 5.05 26.23 -2.95
C ASP A 49 6.08 25.88 -1.86
N PRO A 50 5.95 26.46 -0.65
CA PRO A 50 6.88 26.23 0.45
C PRO A 50 6.74 24.84 1.10
N GLY A 51 5.83 23.99 0.61
CA GLY A 51 5.64 22.62 1.09
C GLY A 51 5.31 22.55 2.58
N HIS A 52 4.46 23.45 3.09
CA HIS A 52 4.18 23.50 4.54
C HIS A 52 3.68 22.16 5.11
N ASP A 53 2.92 21.43 4.30
CA ASP A 53 2.28 20.13 4.52
C ASP A 53 2.98 18.96 3.80
N TRP A 54 4.11 19.20 3.11
CA TRP A 54 4.80 18.19 2.31
C TRP A 54 6.30 18.18 2.59
N ARG A 55 6.84 17.01 2.93
CA ARG A 55 8.28 16.80 3.12
C ARG A 55 8.69 15.39 2.70
N PHE A 56 9.95 15.22 2.35
CA PHE A 56 10.56 13.91 2.23
C PHE A 56 10.76 13.28 3.61
N SER A 57 10.45 11.99 3.73
CA SER A 57 10.85 11.23 4.91
C SER A 57 12.38 11.05 4.94
N PRO A 58 12.98 10.75 6.10
CA PRO A 58 14.40 10.41 6.20
C PRO A 58 14.80 9.25 5.28
N HIS A 59 13.88 8.32 5.07
CA HIS A 59 14.10 7.22 4.16
C HIS A 59 14.12 7.68 2.70
N ASP A 60 13.16 8.49 2.28
CA ASP A 60 13.11 9.00 0.91
C ASP A 60 14.34 9.85 0.60
N ALA A 61 14.73 10.72 1.54
CA ALA A 61 15.96 11.49 1.45
C ALA A 61 17.18 10.58 1.31
N ALA A 62 17.28 9.50 2.09
CA ALA A 62 18.37 8.53 1.96
C ALA A 62 18.38 7.80 0.62
N VAL A 63 17.21 7.42 0.08
CA VAL A 63 17.11 6.80 -1.25
C VAL A 63 17.57 7.77 -2.33
N ILE A 64 17.11 9.02 -2.28
CA ILE A 64 17.48 10.07 -3.24
C ILE A 64 18.98 10.36 -3.17
N LEU A 65 19.54 10.55 -1.97
CA LEU A 65 20.96 10.82 -1.77
C LEU A 65 21.84 9.65 -2.22
N ASN A 66 21.44 8.41 -1.95
CA ASN A 66 22.15 7.23 -2.45
C ASN A 66 22.11 7.13 -3.99
N GLU A 67 20.95 7.41 -4.60
CA GLU A 67 20.82 7.44 -6.06
C GLU A 67 21.75 8.49 -6.67
N LEU A 68 21.77 9.70 -6.11
CA LEU A 68 22.63 10.80 -6.55
C LEU A 68 24.11 10.50 -6.37
N ALA A 69 24.51 9.94 -5.22
CA ALA A 69 25.87 9.51 -4.97
C ALA A 69 26.36 8.52 -6.03
N TRP A 70 25.53 7.52 -6.38
CA TRP A 70 25.87 6.60 -7.48
C TRP A 70 25.97 7.30 -8.83
N ARG A 71 25.04 8.21 -9.14
CA ARG A 71 25.07 8.97 -10.40
C ARG A 71 26.31 9.87 -10.50
N LEU A 72 26.78 10.44 -9.39
CA LEU A 72 28.02 11.21 -9.31
C LEU A 72 29.25 10.33 -9.53
N ILE A 73 29.33 9.20 -8.83
CA ILE A 73 30.41 8.22 -8.98
C ILE A 73 30.52 7.71 -10.42
N ASP A 74 29.37 7.46 -11.06
CA ASP A 74 29.30 7.01 -12.45
C ASP A 74 29.50 8.16 -13.47
N GLY A 75 29.70 9.41 -13.02
CA GLY A 75 29.88 10.58 -13.89
C GLY A 75 28.64 10.94 -14.73
N ARG A 76 27.44 10.54 -14.28
CA ARG A 76 26.17 10.77 -14.98
C ARG A 76 25.47 12.06 -14.59
N ILE A 77 25.92 12.71 -13.52
CA ILE A 77 25.48 14.03 -13.12
C ILE A 77 26.66 14.88 -12.69
N ALA A 78 26.51 16.20 -12.81
CA ALA A 78 27.46 17.21 -12.42
C ALA A 78 26.75 18.41 -11.75
N PRO A 79 27.47 19.30 -11.06
CA PRO A 79 26.90 20.56 -10.59
C PRO A 79 26.22 21.33 -11.73
N GLY A 80 25.05 21.90 -11.43
CA GLY A 80 24.15 22.58 -12.36
C GLY A 80 23.13 21.66 -13.05
N ASP A 81 23.24 20.34 -12.93
CA ASP A 81 22.28 19.43 -13.53
C ASP A 81 20.92 19.49 -12.82
N THR A 82 19.86 19.40 -13.62
CA THR A 82 18.48 19.36 -13.15
C THR A 82 17.80 18.07 -13.59
N TYR A 83 16.90 17.55 -12.75
CA TYR A 83 16.00 16.46 -13.13
C TYR A 83 14.68 16.57 -12.37
N SER A 84 13.63 15.92 -12.86
CA SER A 84 12.36 15.89 -12.15
C SER A 84 11.86 14.48 -11.95
N ARG A 85 11.08 14.29 -10.88
CA ARG A 85 10.46 13.01 -10.53
C ARG A 85 9.03 13.25 -10.08
N ARG A 86 8.16 12.31 -10.39
CA ARG A 86 6.76 12.31 -9.96
C ARG A 86 6.60 11.47 -8.68
N PHE A 87 5.78 11.98 -7.77
CA PHE A 87 5.42 11.40 -6.49
C PHE A 87 3.89 11.39 -6.34
N ASP A 88 3.38 10.74 -5.29
CA ASP A 88 1.96 10.71 -4.93
C ASP A 88 1.05 10.33 -6.11
N ALA A 89 1.36 9.17 -6.71
CA ALA A 89 0.68 8.64 -7.90
C ALA A 89 0.63 9.62 -9.10
N GLY A 90 1.64 10.49 -9.21
CA GLY A 90 1.76 11.44 -10.32
C GLY A 90 1.15 12.81 -10.07
N MET A 91 0.51 13.03 -8.90
CA MET A 91 -0.11 14.31 -8.55
C MET A 91 0.90 15.37 -8.11
N VAL A 92 2.10 14.95 -7.73
CA VAL A 92 3.17 15.83 -7.28
C VAL A 92 4.38 15.64 -8.18
N GLN A 93 4.93 16.73 -8.69
CA GLN A 93 6.21 16.74 -9.40
C GLN A 93 7.24 17.52 -8.60
N VAL A 94 8.38 16.89 -8.34
CA VAL A 94 9.53 17.53 -7.69
C VAL A 94 10.59 17.77 -8.74
N ALA A 95 11.09 19.00 -8.82
CA ALA A 95 12.24 19.36 -9.63
C ALA A 95 13.45 19.52 -8.71
N PHE A 96 14.55 18.85 -9.06
CA PHE A 96 15.81 18.86 -8.34
C PHE A 96 16.86 19.60 -9.16
N GLU A 97 17.72 20.35 -8.48
CA GLU A 97 18.88 21.03 -9.03
C GLU A 97 20.08 20.75 -8.13
N LEU A 98 21.15 20.19 -8.70
CA LEU A 98 22.39 19.97 -7.97
C LEU A 98 23.23 21.24 -7.99
N GLY A 99 23.42 21.88 -6.84
CA GLY A 99 24.21 23.10 -6.73
C GLY A 99 25.72 22.89 -6.73
N ASP A 100 26.46 23.99 -6.79
CA ASP A 100 27.92 23.98 -6.65
C ASP A 100 28.34 23.52 -5.24
N PRO A 101 29.50 22.83 -5.10
CA PRO A 101 30.03 22.47 -3.79
C PRO A 101 30.27 23.71 -2.90
N VAL A 102 29.78 23.65 -1.67
CA VAL A 102 29.95 24.67 -0.63
C VAL A 102 30.64 24.08 0.62
N GLU A 103 31.00 24.92 1.57
CA GLU A 103 31.54 24.47 2.86
C GLU A 103 30.46 23.76 3.68
N ALA A 104 30.80 22.64 4.32
CA ALA A 104 29.85 21.84 5.11
C ALA A 104 29.14 22.64 6.22
N ALA A 105 29.86 23.54 6.89
CA ALA A 105 29.33 24.43 7.92
C ALA A 105 28.19 25.34 7.41
N SER A 106 28.16 25.67 6.12
CA SER A 106 27.11 26.53 5.55
C SER A 106 25.74 25.83 5.43
N LEU A 107 25.72 24.51 5.56
CA LEU A 107 24.54 23.66 5.50
C LEU A 107 24.34 22.85 6.79
N ASP A 108 24.98 23.28 7.89
CA ASP A 108 24.95 22.57 9.18
C ASP A 108 25.41 21.09 9.11
N ALA A 109 26.11 20.70 8.04
CA ALA A 109 26.59 19.34 7.79
C ALA A 109 27.93 19.08 8.50
N TYR A 110 28.04 19.42 9.78
CA TYR A 110 29.32 19.47 10.51
C TYR A 110 30.12 18.17 10.51
N GLN A 111 29.47 16.99 10.39
CA GLN A 111 30.21 15.72 10.32
C GLN A 111 30.88 15.48 8.96
N ALA A 112 30.55 16.25 7.93
CA ALA A 112 31.19 16.18 6.63
C ALA A 112 32.52 16.97 6.57
N GLU A 113 32.81 17.83 7.56
CA GLU A 113 34.06 18.58 7.60
C GLU A 113 35.30 17.66 7.61
N PRO A 114 36.38 18.01 6.89
CA PRO A 114 36.62 19.26 6.15
C PRO A 114 36.17 19.23 4.68
N SER A 115 35.32 18.27 4.29
CA SER A 115 34.89 18.06 2.90
C SER A 115 33.92 19.14 2.43
N SER A 116 33.90 19.40 1.12
CA SER A 116 32.86 20.21 0.48
C SER A 116 31.57 19.40 0.32
N VAL A 117 30.43 20.08 0.35
CA VAL A 117 29.09 19.49 0.23
C VAL A 117 28.33 20.15 -0.93
N MET A 118 27.76 19.35 -1.83
CA MET A 118 26.86 19.83 -2.88
C MET A 118 25.42 19.88 -2.34
N PRO A 119 24.77 21.06 -2.36
CA PRO A 119 23.36 21.16 -2.01
C PRO A 119 22.49 20.66 -3.16
N LEU A 120 21.60 19.71 -2.87
CA LEU A 120 20.48 19.36 -3.73
C LEU A 120 19.30 20.27 -3.40
N ARG A 121 19.12 21.30 -4.21
CA ARG A 121 17.95 22.18 -4.15
C ARG A 121 16.78 21.50 -4.81
N TRP A 122 15.58 21.76 -4.33
CA TRP A 122 14.39 21.25 -4.99
C TRP A 122 13.14 22.09 -4.78
N SER A 123 12.29 22.09 -5.80
CA SER A 123 11.00 22.77 -5.82
C SER A 123 9.85 21.79 -5.99
N LEU A 124 8.74 22.13 -5.35
CA LEU A 124 7.50 21.36 -5.36
C LEU A 124 6.52 21.95 -6.38
N HIS A 125 6.04 21.13 -7.29
CA HIS A 125 5.00 21.48 -8.26
C HIS A 125 3.79 20.55 -8.08
N ARG A 126 2.68 21.12 -7.64
CA ARG A 126 1.40 20.41 -7.41
C ARG A 126 0.23 21.37 -7.60
N ALA A 127 -0.98 20.84 -7.64
CA ALA A 127 -2.18 21.67 -7.69
C ALA A 127 -2.24 22.61 -6.48
N PRO A 128 -2.66 23.89 -6.64
CA PRO A 128 -2.91 24.77 -5.51
C PRO A 128 -4.09 24.27 -4.67
N GLU A 129 -4.21 24.77 -3.44
CA GLU A 129 -5.41 24.53 -2.62
C GLU A 129 -6.63 25.13 -3.33
N GLY A 130 -7.62 24.28 -3.59
CA GLY A 130 -8.87 24.65 -4.26
C GLY A 130 -9.92 25.20 -3.29
N ALA A 131 -11.04 25.66 -3.86
CA ALA A 131 -12.24 25.93 -3.07
C ALA A 131 -12.87 24.62 -2.59
N LEU A 132 -13.62 24.65 -1.49
CA LEU A 132 -14.34 23.49 -1.01
C LEU A 132 -15.46 23.09 -2.01
N VAL A 133 -15.33 21.93 -2.65
CA VAL A 133 -16.24 21.46 -3.72
C VAL A 133 -17.13 20.29 -3.24
N SER A 134 -18.42 20.35 -3.58
CA SER A 134 -19.40 19.25 -3.42
C SER A 134 -19.03 18.04 -4.28
N MET A 135 -19.56 16.87 -3.95
CA MET A 135 -19.53 15.72 -4.88
C MET A 135 -20.48 15.99 -6.06
N ASP A 136 -20.16 15.43 -7.22
CA ASP A 136 -21.11 15.36 -8.34
C ASP A 136 -22.17 14.28 -8.12
N ASP A 137 -23.22 14.29 -8.95
CA ASP A 137 -24.37 13.39 -8.80
C ASP A 137 -23.98 11.91 -8.95
N ASP A 138 -23.07 11.59 -9.89
CA ASP A 138 -22.59 10.22 -10.10
C ASP A 138 -21.82 9.71 -8.86
N ALA A 139 -20.98 10.55 -8.25
CA ALA A 139 -20.26 10.22 -7.03
C ALA A 139 -21.20 10.08 -5.81
N ILE A 140 -22.29 10.86 -5.76
CA ILE A 140 -23.34 10.73 -4.75
C ILE A 140 -24.06 9.39 -4.91
N ASP A 141 -24.49 9.03 -6.11
CA ASP A 141 -25.18 7.76 -6.38
C ASP A 141 -24.33 6.54 -5.99
N VAL A 142 -23.03 6.57 -6.32
CA VAL A 142 -22.07 5.55 -5.89
C VAL A 142 -21.95 5.51 -4.37
N ALA A 143 -21.82 6.67 -3.73
CA ALA A 143 -21.68 6.78 -2.28
C ALA A 143 -22.94 6.29 -1.53
N GLU A 144 -24.13 6.56 -2.05
CA GLU A 144 -25.40 6.09 -1.49
C GLU A 144 -25.52 4.57 -1.57
N SER A 145 -25.23 3.99 -2.73
CA SER A 145 -25.24 2.53 -2.92
C SER A 145 -24.28 1.84 -1.96
N GLU A 146 -23.06 2.36 -1.81
CA GLU A 146 -22.07 1.84 -0.87
C GLU A 146 -22.54 2.00 0.59
N TYR A 147 -23.08 3.16 0.95
CA TYR A 147 -23.54 3.44 2.30
C TYR A 147 -24.69 2.51 2.71
N VAL A 148 -25.65 2.25 1.81
CA VAL A 148 -26.74 1.31 2.03
C VAL A 148 -26.20 -0.10 2.25
N ARG A 149 -25.24 -0.55 1.44
CA ARG A 149 -24.61 -1.87 1.57
C ARG A 149 -23.92 -2.04 2.93
N LEU A 150 -23.12 -1.06 3.34
CA LEU A 150 -22.42 -1.09 4.63
C LEU A 150 -23.40 -0.99 5.81
N SER A 151 -24.44 -0.18 5.68
CA SER A 151 -25.45 0.03 6.72
C SER A 151 -26.40 -1.15 6.91
N ALA A 152 -26.62 -1.95 5.88
CA ALA A 152 -27.44 -3.16 5.92
C ALA A 152 -26.67 -4.41 6.38
N GLY A 153 -25.34 -4.34 6.47
CA GLY A 153 -24.48 -5.49 6.76
C GLY A 153 -24.62 -6.04 8.20
N PRO A 154 -24.34 -7.34 8.39
CA PRO A 154 -24.41 -7.99 9.71
C PRO A 154 -23.34 -7.49 10.69
N ARG A 155 -22.29 -6.80 10.19
CA ARG A 155 -21.19 -6.23 10.98
C ARG A 155 -21.48 -4.79 11.45
N ARG A 156 -22.73 -4.50 11.81
CA ARG A 156 -23.11 -3.24 12.46
C ARG A 156 -22.65 -3.29 13.90
N SER A 157 -21.49 -2.72 14.22
CA SER A 157 -21.21 -2.35 15.60
C SER A 157 -21.91 -1.03 15.92
N PHE A 158 -22.83 -1.05 16.88
CA PHE A 158 -23.37 0.17 17.49
C PHE A 158 -22.40 0.78 18.51
N ASP A 159 -21.25 0.13 18.76
CA ASP A 159 -20.28 0.51 19.78
C ASP A 159 -19.00 1.09 19.16
N SER A 160 -19.15 2.00 18.18
CA SER A 160 -18.01 2.82 17.74
C SER A 160 -17.60 3.75 18.90
N PRO A 161 -16.29 4.00 19.12
CA PRO A 161 -15.84 4.76 20.28
C PRO A 161 -16.18 6.24 20.15
N GLY A 162 -17.35 6.63 20.67
CA GLY A 162 -17.80 8.02 20.74
C GLY A 162 -18.72 8.43 19.58
N GLU A 163 -19.47 9.51 19.80
CA GLU A 163 -20.56 9.95 18.90
C GLU A 163 -20.09 10.34 17.50
N ILE A 164 -18.84 10.79 17.34
CA ILE A 164 -18.32 11.25 16.06
C ILE A 164 -18.18 10.13 15.02
N TRP A 165 -18.03 8.87 15.47
CA TRP A 165 -17.86 7.70 14.59
C TRP A 165 -19.16 6.96 14.29
N THR A 166 -20.27 7.39 14.91
CA THR A 166 -21.56 6.75 14.69
C THR A 166 -22.08 7.09 13.30
N ALA A 167 -22.28 6.07 12.47
CA ALA A 167 -22.85 6.23 11.14
C ALA A 167 -24.28 6.81 11.23
N PRO A 168 -24.61 7.88 10.47
CA PRO A 168 -25.88 8.57 10.60
C PRO A 168 -27.03 7.81 9.94
N THR A 169 -28.20 7.68 10.58
CA THR A 169 -29.35 6.96 9.98
C THR A 169 -29.77 7.48 8.60
N VAL A 170 -29.60 8.79 8.35
CA VAL A 170 -29.80 9.43 7.05
C VAL A 170 -28.48 10.09 6.65
N PRO A 171 -27.83 9.66 5.56
CA PRO A 171 -26.56 10.25 5.14
C PRO A 171 -26.76 11.69 4.63
N SER A 172 -25.78 12.54 4.89
CA SER A 172 -25.68 13.89 4.31
C SER A 172 -24.35 14.02 3.58
N TRP A 173 -24.42 14.43 2.32
CA TRP A 173 -23.27 14.57 1.42
C TRP A 173 -22.77 16.02 1.33
N ASP A 174 -23.10 16.85 2.32
CA ASP A 174 -22.71 18.26 2.34
C ASP A 174 -21.18 18.42 2.47
N PRO A 175 -20.52 19.27 1.68
CA PRO A 175 -19.07 19.39 1.72
C PRO A 175 -18.54 19.99 3.03
N GLY A 176 -19.37 20.70 3.80
CA GLY A 176 -19.04 21.28 5.10
C GLY A 176 -19.10 20.31 6.28
N GLN A 177 -19.41 19.02 6.04
CA GLN A 177 -19.34 17.97 7.05
C GLN A 177 -17.93 17.82 7.64
N ARG A 178 -17.83 17.21 8.83
CA ARG A 178 -16.60 17.16 9.65
C ARG A 178 -15.37 16.71 8.87
N TRP A 179 -15.51 15.65 8.09
CA TRP A 179 -14.47 15.02 7.26
C TRP A 179 -14.75 15.19 5.76
N GLY A 180 -15.54 16.20 5.38
CA GLY A 180 -15.96 16.45 4.00
C GLY A 180 -17.20 15.64 3.61
N PRO A 181 -17.61 15.69 2.33
CA PRO A 181 -18.91 15.22 1.89
C PRO A 181 -19.09 13.70 2.08
N ARG A 182 -18.02 12.91 2.08
CA ARG A 182 -18.07 11.45 2.32
C ARG A 182 -18.07 11.06 3.81
N THR A 183 -18.29 12.00 4.73
CA THR A 183 -18.37 11.74 6.18
C THR A 183 -19.26 10.55 6.56
N PRO A 184 -20.47 10.34 5.97
CA PRO A 184 -21.28 9.16 6.28
C PRO A 184 -20.57 7.83 5.98
N LEU A 185 -19.86 7.75 4.86
CA LEU A 185 -19.09 6.55 4.49
C LEU A 185 -17.90 6.33 5.40
N VAL A 186 -17.16 7.39 5.74
CA VAL A 186 -16.05 7.31 6.70
C VAL A 186 -16.53 6.72 8.02
N ALA A 187 -17.66 7.19 8.55
CA ALA A 187 -18.25 6.65 9.77
C ALA A 187 -18.72 5.18 9.62
N ALA A 188 -19.33 4.82 8.48
CA ALA A 188 -19.75 3.45 8.21
C ALA A 188 -18.56 2.48 8.15
N HIS A 189 -17.49 2.88 7.46
CA HIS A 189 -16.24 2.11 7.38
C HIS A 189 -15.55 1.98 8.73
N ALA A 190 -15.50 3.06 9.53
CA ALA A 190 -14.99 3.00 10.90
C ALA A 190 -15.80 2.00 11.74
N GLY A 191 -17.13 1.99 11.63
CA GLY A 191 -17.99 1.02 12.29
C GLY A 191 -17.70 -0.44 11.90
N VAL A 192 -17.40 -0.69 10.62
CA VAL A 192 -16.98 -2.03 10.14
C VAL A 192 -15.65 -2.45 10.77
N ILE A 193 -14.66 -1.55 10.81
CA ILE A 193 -13.36 -1.81 11.45
C ILE A 193 -13.53 -2.09 12.95
N CYS A 194 -14.38 -1.32 13.64
CA CYS A 194 -14.70 -1.56 15.05
C CYS A 194 -15.38 -2.92 15.28
N ALA A 195 -16.04 -3.49 14.26
CA ALA A 195 -16.72 -4.77 14.31
C ALA A 195 -15.85 -5.98 13.93
N PHE A 196 -14.55 -5.79 13.66
CA PHE A 196 -13.63 -6.87 13.30
C PHE A 196 -13.57 -7.97 14.37
N SER A 197 -13.67 -9.22 13.94
CA SER A 197 -13.46 -10.40 14.78
C SER A 197 -11.96 -10.62 15.06
N PRO A 198 -11.59 -11.53 15.97
CA PRO A 198 -10.20 -11.94 16.14
C PRO A 198 -9.55 -12.43 14.84
N GLU A 199 -10.29 -13.15 14.00
CA GLU A 199 -9.82 -13.63 12.71
C GLU A 199 -9.59 -12.48 11.72
N ASP A 200 -10.50 -11.50 11.65
CA ASP A 200 -10.32 -10.32 10.80
C ASP A 200 -9.07 -9.53 11.24
N MET A 201 -8.83 -9.45 12.56
CA MET A 201 -7.67 -8.77 13.11
C MET A 201 -6.37 -9.48 12.78
N ILE A 202 -6.33 -10.82 12.88
CA ILE A 202 -5.19 -11.62 12.42
C ILE A 202 -4.97 -11.40 10.92
N GLY A 203 -6.04 -11.38 10.12
CA GLY A 203 -5.98 -11.07 8.69
C GLY A 203 -5.37 -9.70 8.40
N LEU A 204 -5.83 -8.66 9.10
CA LEU A 204 -5.30 -7.30 8.99
C LEU A 204 -3.80 -7.26 9.31
N VAL A 205 -3.39 -7.90 10.40
CA VAL A 205 -1.98 -7.94 10.82
C VAL A 205 -1.14 -8.71 9.81
N ASN A 206 -1.60 -9.87 9.34
CA ASN A 206 -0.92 -10.66 8.33
C ASN A 206 -0.70 -9.88 7.02
N ILE A 207 -1.65 -9.02 6.63
CA ILE A 207 -1.52 -8.12 5.47
C ILE A 207 -0.53 -6.98 5.75
N ALA A 208 -0.53 -6.48 6.97
CA ALA A 208 0.20 -5.28 7.34
C ALA A 208 1.72 -5.46 7.31
N PHE A 209 2.23 -6.64 7.67
CA PHE A 209 3.67 -6.93 7.65
C PHE A 209 4.30 -6.85 6.25
N PRO A 210 3.77 -7.56 5.24
CA PRO A 210 4.23 -7.43 3.86
C PRO A 210 4.17 -5.98 3.36
N LEU A 211 3.09 -5.24 3.67
CA LEU A 211 2.94 -3.84 3.26
C LEU A 211 3.96 -2.91 3.90
N GLU A 212 4.24 -3.07 5.19
CA GLU A 212 5.26 -2.31 5.90
C GLU A 212 6.66 -2.66 5.39
N ALA A 213 6.93 -3.95 5.13
CA ALA A 213 8.19 -4.40 4.53
C ALA A 213 8.42 -3.84 3.13
N ALA A 214 7.34 -3.71 2.33
CA ALA A 214 7.34 -3.02 1.05
C ALA A 214 7.31 -1.49 1.16
N ARG A 215 7.18 -0.94 2.38
CA ARG A 215 7.08 0.50 2.70
C ARG A 215 5.93 1.20 1.99
N SER A 216 4.82 0.50 1.77
CA SER A 216 3.66 1.00 1.02
C SER A 216 2.47 1.39 1.91
N ALA A 217 2.44 0.99 3.19
CA ALA A 217 1.26 1.16 4.06
C ALA A 217 0.81 2.62 4.24
N GLY A 218 1.76 3.57 4.26
CA GLY A 218 1.49 5.01 4.37
C GLY A 218 1.26 5.74 3.04
N HIS A 219 1.60 5.12 1.90
CA HIS A 219 1.50 5.75 0.59
C HIS A 219 0.08 6.26 0.25
N PRO A 220 -1.01 5.51 0.54
CA PRO A 220 -2.36 6.00 0.28
C PRO A 220 -2.72 7.28 1.03
N GLN A 221 -2.12 7.55 2.19
CA GLN A 221 -2.35 8.81 2.93
C GLN A 221 -1.84 10.01 2.14
N LEU A 222 -0.68 9.88 1.50
CA LEU A 222 -0.08 10.92 0.67
C LEU A 222 -0.92 11.16 -0.60
N VAL A 223 -1.36 10.08 -1.25
CA VAL A 223 -2.26 10.13 -2.41
C VAL A 223 -3.58 10.81 -2.05
N ALA A 224 -4.23 10.42 -0.94
CA ALA A 224 -5.48 11.03 -0.49
C ALA A 224 -5.32 12.53 -0.18
N ARG A 225 -4.22 12.92 0.48
CA ARG A 225 -3.90 14.34 0.77
C ARG A 225 -3.67 15.15 -0.50
N ALA A 226 -2.94 14.60 -1.47
CA ALA A 226 -2.72 15.25 -2.75
C ALA A 226 -4.05 15.44 -3.53
N ALA A 227 -4.92 14.43 -3.54
CA ALA A 227 -6.25 14.51 -4.17
C ALA A 227 -7.19 15.50 -3.48
N ALA A 228 -7.14 15.59 -2.15
CA ALA A 228 -7.97 16.51 -1.37
C ALA A 228 -7.68 17.99 -1.65
N ARG A 229 -6.43 18.31 -2.00
CA ARG A 229 -5.94 19.67 -2.15
C ARG A 229 -6.68 20.46 -3.22
N SER A 230 -6.84 19.90 -4.42
CA SER A 230 -7.49 20.59 -5.53
C SER A 230 -8.98 20.84 -5.32
N VAL A 231 -9.61 20.14 -4.37
CA VAL A 231 -11.05 20.28 -4.03
C VAL A 231 -11.30 20.92 -2.67
N GLY A 232 -10.27 21.52 -2.06
CA GLY A 232 -10.38 22.27 -0.81
C GLY A 232 -10.72 21.42 0.41
N ARG A 233 -10.36 20.13 0.40
CA ARG A 233 -10.69 19.16 1.47
C ARG A 233 -9.51 18.86 2.39
N SER A 234 -8.35 19.50 2.22
CA SER A 234 -7.13 19.25 3.02
C SER A 234 -7.38 19.34 4.52
N ALA A 235 -8.06 20.41 4.97
CA ALA A 235 -8.36 20.61 6.39
C ALA A 235 -9.32 19.54 6.97
N ALA A 236 -10.20 18.97 6.14
CA ALA A 236 -11.09 17.90 6.55
C ALA A 236 -10.31 16.58 6.73
N LEU A 237 -9.34 16.31 5.86
CA LEU A 237 -8.46 15.14 5.95
C LEU A 237 -7.49 15.25 7.12
N ASP A 238 -6.96 16.44 7.41
CA ASP A 238 -6.14 16.67 8.61
C ASP A 238 -6.91 16.38 9.88
N ARG A 239 -8.16 16.86 9.97
CA ARG A 239 -9.07 16.52 11.07
C ARG A 239 -9.32 15.01 11.15
N LEU A 240 -9.58 14.35 10.03
CA LEU A 240 -9.82 12.91 10.00
C LEU A 240 -8.58 12.12 10.46
N ALA A 241 -7.38 12.49 10.02
CA ALA A 241 -6.14 11.86 10.46
C ALA A 241 -5.94 12.02 11.99
N GLN A 242 -6.23 13.20 12.52
CA GLN A 242 -6.15 13.45 13.96
C GLN A 242 -7.21 12.63 14.73
N ASP A 243 -8.46 12.65 14.28
CA ASP A 243 -9.55 11.92 14.91
C ASP A 243 -9.29 10.40 14.87
N THR A 244 -8.76 9.88 13.77
CA THR A 244 -8.45 8.45 13.59
C THR A 244 -7.47 7.94 14.64
N SER A 245 -6.60 8.80 15.18
CA SER A 245 -5.75 8.43 16.32
C SER A 245 -6.61 8.03 17.53
N THR A 246 -7.65 8.81 17.84
CA THR A 246 -8.60 8.51 18.92
C THR A 246 -9.41 7.26 18.63
N LEU A 247 -9.78 7.01 17.37
CA LEU A 247 -10.45 5.76 16.96
C LEU A 247 -9.55 4.58 17.31
N VAL A 248 -8.29 4.57 16.85
CA VAL A 248 -7.36 3.45 17.03
C VAL A 248 -6.99 3.24 18.49
N ASP A 249 -6.81 4.32 19.26
CA ASP A 249 -6.60 4.22 20.70
C ASP A 249 -7.84 3.60 21.39
N GLY A 250 -9.04 3.98 20.94
CA GLY A 250 -10.32 3.40 21.36
C GLY A 250 -10.54 1.95 20.88
N LEU A 251 -9.96 1.53 19.75
CA LEU A 251 -10.02 0.14 19.27
C LEU A 251 -9.36 -0.82 20.27
N GLY A 252 -8.38 -0.35 21.05
CA GLY A 252 -7.83 -1.12 22.17
C GLY A 252 -8.89 -1.53 23.21
N LEU A 253 -10.03 -0.83 23.29
CA LEU A 253 -11.16 -1.16 24.17
C LEU A 253 -12.16 -2.13 23.53
N THR A 254 -12.39 -2.06 22.21
CA THR A 254 -13.32 -2.92 21.47
C THR A 254 -12.68 -4.26 21.06
N TRP A 255 -11.40 -4.24 20.67
CA TRP A 255 -10.62 -5.42 20.28
C TRP A 255 -9.89 -6.09 21.46
N GLY A 256 -9.66 -5.35 22.56
CA GLY A 256 -8.72 -5.69 23.62
C GLY A 256 -9.04 -6.92 24.50
N ARG A 257 -10.17 -7.61 24.31
CA ARG A 257 -10.46 -8.83 25.10
C ARG A 257 -10.09 -10.14 24.41
N SER A 258 -10.01 -10.17 23.08
CA SER A 258 -9.77 -11.41 22.33
C SER A 258 -9.00 -11.20 21.04
N ALA A 259 -9.31 -10.15 20.27
CA ALA A 259 -8.68 -9.91 18.97
C ALA A 259 -7.22 -9.44 19.09
N TRP A 260 -6.92 -8.54 20.02
CA TRP A 260 -5.54 -8.05 20.21
C TRP A 260 -4.58 -9.13 20.76
N PRO A 261 -4.95 -9.91 21.80
CA PRO A 261 -4.16 -11.06 22.21
C PRO A 261 -3.99 -12.09 21.09
N ALA A 262 -5.05 -12.44 20.35
CA ALA A 262 -4.97 -13.43 19.28
C ALA A 262 -4.02 -13.02 18.14
N ALA A 263 -4.06 -11.74 17.72
CA ALA A 263 -3.13 -11.23 16.72
C ALA A 263 -1.68 -11.24 17.22
N ARG A 264 -1.45 -10.97 18.51
CA ARG A 264 -0.12 -11.03 19.10
C ARG A 264 0.38 -12.46 19.24
N ASP A 265 -0.46 -13.37 19.74
CA ASP A 265 -0.12 -14.79 19.89
C ASP A 265 0.18 -15.41 18.51
N TRP A 266 -0.52 -14.98 17.45
CA TRP A 266 -0.19 -15.35 16.07
C TRP A 266 1.18 -14.85 15.61
N LEU A 267 1.60 -13.65 16.04
CA LEU A 267 2.91 -13.07 15.68
C LEU A 267 4.07 -13.67 16.43
N ASP A 268 3.91 -13.89 17.73
CA ASP A 268 4.97 -14.44 18.57
C ASP A 268 5.22 -15.92 18.20
N GLY A 269 4.21 -16.63 17.70
CA GLY A 269 4.31 -18.06 17.44
C GLY A 269 4.57 -18.87 18.72
N ASP A 270 4.59 -20.19 18.63
CA ASP A 270 4.73 -21.03 19.83
C ASP A 270 6.15 -21.03 20.45
N ASP A 271 7.17 -20.52 19.74
CA ASP A 271 8.61 -20.68 20.09
C ASP A 271 9.47 -19.40 19.95
N SER A 272 8.91 -18.18 19.82
CA SER A 272 9.75 -16.96 19.82
C SER A 272 10.10 -16.51 21.25
N ASP A 273 11.41 -16.35 21.52
CA ASP A 273 11.90 -15.72 22.76
C ASP A 273 11.71 -14.18 22.73
N ASP A 274 11.58 -13.59 21.53
CA ASP A 274 11.39 -12.15 21.32
C ASP A 274 9.94 -11.85 20.95
N ARG A 275 9.20 -11.26 21.91
CA ARG A 275 7.83 -10.81 21.69
C ARG A 275 7.79 -9.60 20.77
N PHE A 276 6.85 -9.59 19.83
CA PHE A 276 6.63 -8.43 18.98
C PHE A 276 6.17 -7.21 19.81
N PRO A 277 6.81 -6.04 19.70
CA PRO A 277 6.45 -4.88 20.50
C PRO A 277 5.02 -4.41 20.21
N GLU A 278 4.20 -4.28 21.25
CA GLU A 278 2.79 -3.82 21.11
C GLU A 278 2.70 -2.44 20.44
N GLY A 279 3.66 -1.55 20.72
CA GLY A 279 3.72 -0.22 20.12
C GLY A 279 3.85 -0.25 18.60
N ASP A 280 4.62 -1.20 18.07
CA ASP A 280 4.80 -1.36 16.62
C ASP A 280 3.54 -1.90 15.95
N LEU A 281 2.87 -2.86 16.59
CA LEU A 281 1.61 -3.40 16.09
C LEU A 281 0.53 -2.29 16.03
N ARG A 282 0.41 -1.49 17.11
CA ARG A 282 -0.51 -0.35 17.16
C ARG A 282 -0.21 0.67 16.08
N ARG A 283 1.07 1.01 15.89
CA ARG A 283 1.52 1.94 14.84
C ARG A 283 1.13 1.44 13.45
N MET A 284 1.40 0.17 13.16
CA MET A 284 1.12 -0.44 11.86
C MET A 284 -0.38 -0.45 11.55
N VAL A 285 -1.20 -0.86 12.52
CA VAL A 285 -2.67 -0.83 12.37
C VAL A 285 -3.19 0.60 12.24
N LYS A 286 -2.64 1.55 13.01
CA LYS A 286 -2.98 2.97 12.89
C LYS A 286 -2.72 3.49 11.49
N THR A 287 -1.56 3.16 10.91
CA THR A 287 -1.23 3.54 9.53
C THR A 287 -2.27 3.02 8.55
N ILE A 288 -2.61 1.73 8.62
CA ILE A 288 -3.57 1.11 7.69
C ILE A 288 -4.98 1.68 7.84
N VAL A 289 -5.47 1.82 9.08
CA VAL A 289 -6.81 2.38 9.33
C VAL A 289 -6.87 3.84 8.88
N THR A 290 -5.81 4.61 9.10
CA THR A 290 -5.73 6.00 8.64
C THR A 290 -5.69 6.07 7.12
N SER A 291 -4.87 5.25 6.46
CA SER A 291 -4.82 5.11 5.00
C SER A 291 -6.20 4.79 4.42
N HIS A 292 -6.91 3.82 5.01
CA HIS A 292 -8.25 3.43 4.60
C HIS A 292 -9.24 4.59 4.71
N LEU A 293 -9.37 5.19 5.89
CA LEU A 293 -10.38 6.23 6.13
C LEU A 293 -10.11 7.51 5.34
N LEU A 294 -8.84 7.93 5.20
CA LEU A 294 -8.48 9.07 4.35
C LEU A 294 -8.82 8.80 2.88
N THR A 295 -8.55 7.59 2.39
CA THR A 295 -8.90 7.17 1.02
C THR A 295 -10.42 7.22 0.82
N VAL A 296 -11.20 6.66 1.74
CA VAL A 296 -12.67 6.70 1.70
C VAL A 296 -13.20 8.14 1.67
N ALA A 297 -12.57 9.07 2.40
CA ALA A 297 -13.01 10.46 2.47
C ALA A 297 -12.87 11.22 1.13
N VAL A 298 -12.01 10.77 0.23
CA VAL A 298 -11.75 11.39 -1.08
C VAL A 298 -11.85 10.44 -2.25
N ALA A 299 -12.49 9.28 -2.08
CA ALA A 299 -12.57 8.26 -3.13
C ALA A 299 -13.20 8.79 -4.43
N ASP A 300 -14.06 9.81 -4.35
CA ASP A 300 -14.62 10.52 -5.52
C ASP A 300 -13.59 11.30 -6.35
N GLN A 301 -12.38 11.49 -5.81
CA GLN A 301 -11.26 12.19 -6.46
C GLN A 301 -10.13 11.25 -6.85
N LEU A 302 -10.29 9.94 -6.65
CA LEU A 302 -9.27 8.94 -6.89
C LEU A 302 -9.63 8.10 -8.12
N THR A 303 -8.60 7.65 -8.82
CA THR A 303 -8.75 6.53 -9.76
C THR A 303 -9.06 5.25 -8.99
N THR A 304 -9.65 4.26 -9.66
CA THR A 304 -9.94 2.96 -9.06
C THR A 304 -8.70 2.36 -8.40
N ASP A 305 -7.56 2.32 -9.09
CA ASP A 305 -6.32 1.74 -8.53
C ASP A 305 -5.86 2.44 -7.25
N GLN A 306 -5.95 3.78 -7.20
CA GLN A 306 -5.62 4.56 -6.00
C GLN A 306 -6.58 4.26 -4.85
N GLU A 307 -7.88 4.14 -5.13
CA GLU A 307 -8.89 3.78 -4.14
C GLU A 307 -8.65 2.36 -3.58
N LEU A 308 -8.45 1.38 -4.45
CA LEU A 308 -8.19 -0.02 -4.06
C LEU A 308 -6.89 -0.12 -3.28
N THR A 309 -5.85 0.63 -3.65
CA THR A 309 -4.58 0.68 -2.92
C THR A 309 -4.78 1.10 -1.46
N GLY A 310 -5.63 2.10 -1.22
CA GLY A 310 -5.89 2.62 0.12
C GLY A 310 -6.88 1.80 0.94
N THR A 311 -7.88 1.19 0.29
CA THR A 311 -8.96 0.45 0.97
C THR A 311 -8.72 -1.05 1.06
N GLY A 312 -7.87 -1.60 0.20
CA GLY A 312 -7.59 -3.01 0.07
C GLY A 312 -7.18 -3.70 1.37
N PRO A 313 -6.24 -3.16 2.18
CA PRO A 313 -5.79 -3.86 3.39
C PRO A 313 -6.93 -4.18 4.36
N VAL A 314 -7.85 -3.24 4.57
CA VAL A 314 -9.02 -3.41 5.44
C VAL A 314 -10.07 -4.31 4.77
N ALA A 315 -10.28 -4.15 3.46
CA ALA A 315 -11.23 -4.97 2.71
C ALA A 315 -10.83 -6.46 2.73
N PHE A 316 -9.55 -6.76 2.51
CA PHE A 316 -9.03 -8.14 2.52
C PHE A 316 -9.00 -8.75 3.91
N ALA A 317 -8.74 -7.96 4.96
CA ALA A 317 -8.79 -8.46 6.34
C ALA A 317 -10.16 -9.08 6.69
N ALA A 318 -11.23 -8.53 6.10
CA ALA A 318 -12.60 -9.00 6.30
C ALA A 318 -13.07 -10.06 5.28
N THR A 319 -12.21 -10.46 4.35
CA THR A 319 -12.56 -11.33 3.23
C THR A 319 -12.02 -12.74 3.43
N ILE A 320 -12.77 -13.75 2.96
CA ILE A 320 -12.32 -15.15 2.98
C ILE A 320 -11.14 -15.31 2.01
N ASP A 321 -10.09 -16.00 2.47
CA ASP A 321 -8.88 -16.28 1.67
C ASP A 321 -9.19 -16.66 0.22
N GLY A 322 -8.63 -15.89 -0.71
CA GLY A 322 -8.69 -16.15 -2.14
C GLY A 322 -9.90 -15.55 -2.87
N LEU A 323 -10.92 -15.07 -2.16
CA LEU A 323 -12.03 -14.35 -2.78
C LEU A 323 -11.73 -12.85 -2.89
N PRO A 324 -12.19 -12.18 -3.96
CA PRO A 324 -12.16 -10.72 -4.04
C PRO A 324 -13.12 -10.10 -3.01
N PRO A 325 -12.76 -8.98 -2.35
CA PRO A 325 -13.66 -8.30 -1.42
C PRO A 325 -14.98 -7.85 -2.08
N ASP A 326 -14.90 -7.33 -3.30
CA ASP A 326 -16.03 -7.02 -4.16
C ASP A 326 -15.60 -7.04 -5.64
N GLY A 327 -16.55 -6.74 -6.55
CA GLY A 327 -16.32 -6.77 -7.98
C GLY A 327 -15.23 -5.84 -8.52
N ARG A 328 -14.79 -4.84 -7.74
CA ARG A 328 -13.70 -3.93 -8.13
C ARG A 328 -12.34 -4.61 -8.10
N TRP A 329 -12.18 -5.70 -7.36
CA TRP A 329 -10.95 -6.49 -7.35
C TRP A 329 -10.89 -7.57 -8.44
N HIS A 330 -11.93 -7.70 -9.27
CA HIS A 330 -11.93 -8.69 -10.35
C HIS A 330 -10.90 -8.34 -11.41
N ALA A 331 -10.10 -9.34 -11.78
CA ALA A 331 -9.22 -9.27 -12.93
C ALA A 331 -10.02 -9.01 -14.21
N ALA A 332 -9.38 -8.38 -15.19
CA ALA A 332 -9.98 -8.12 -16.49
C ALA A 332 -10.46 -9.44 -17.15
N PRO A 333 -11.56 -9.42 -17.93
CA PRO A 333 -12.13 -10.65 -18.50
C PRO A 333 -11.14 -11.50 -19.29
N HIS A 334 -10.23 -10.88 -20.04
CA HIS A 334 -9.23 -11.61 -20.80
C HIS A 334 -8.19 -12.33 -19.92
N ILE A 335 -7.91 -11.81 -18.70
CA ILE A 335 -7.06 -12.50 -17.71
C ILE A 335 -7.83 -13.70 -17.14
N VAL A 336 -9.11 -13.53 -16.84
CA VAL A 336 -9.99 -14.62 -16.40
C VAL A 336 -10.02 -15.73 -17.44
N ASP A 337 -10.18 -15.40 -18.72
CA ASP A 337 -10.16 -16.38 -19.83
C ASP A 337 -8.84 -17.16 -19.92
N LEU A 338 -7.69 -16.50 -19.70
CA LEU A 338 -6.38 -17.16 -19.67
C LEU A 338 -6.27 -18.13 -18.50
N VAL A 339 -6.74 -17.74 -17.31
CA VAL A 339 -6.74 -18.62 -16.12
C VAL A 339 -7.70 -19.80 -16.32
N VAL A 340 -8.88 -19.58 -16.90
CA VAL A 340 -9.82 -20.65 -17.25
C VAL A 340 -9.20 -21.60 -18.29
N GLY A 341 -8.44 -21.08 -19.26
CA GLY A 341 -7.71 -21.90 -20.22
C GLY A 341 -6.68 -22.85 -19.58
N LEU A 342 -6.09 -22.46 -18.44
CA LEU A 342 -5.18 -23.31 -17.66
C LEU A 342 -5.90 -24.44 -16.91
N LEU A 343 -7.24 -24.40 -16.82
CA LEU A 343 -8.06 -25.50 -16.28
C LEU A 343 -8.38 -26.59 -17.33
N ALA A 344 -7.68 -26.60 -18.48
CA ALA A 344 -7.81 -27.68 -19.46
C ALA A 344 -7.49 -29.07 -18.86
N ASP A 345 -6.62 -29.12 -17.86
CA ASP A 345 -6.39 -30.27 -16.99
C ASP A 345 -6.74 -29.89 -15.54
N VAL A 346 -7.99 -30.17 -15.16
CA VAL A 346 -8.54 -29.80 -13.84
C VAL A 346 -7.81 -30.53 -12.71
N ASP A 347 -7.46 -31.80 -12.90
CA ASP A 347 -6.75 -32.58 -11.88
C ASP A 347 -5.36 -31.99 -11.61
N ALA A 348 -4.63 -31.61 -12.66
CA ALA A 348 -3.35 -30.92 -12.53
C ALA A 348 -3.49 -29.56 -11.81
N ALA A 349 -4.52 -28.78 -12.13
CA ALA A 349 -4.76 -27.49 -11.49
C ALA A 349 -5.10 -27.62 -9.99
N VAL A 350 -5.91 -28.62 -9.61
CA VAL A 350 -6.24 -28.90 -8.20
C VAL A 350 -5.02 -29.45 -7.45
N ALA A 351 -4.19 -30.29 -8.10
CA ALA A 351 -2.93 -30.75 -7.54
C ALA A 351 -1.97 -29.59 -7.27
N ALA A 352 -1.85 -28.63 -8.21
CA ALA A 352 -1.05 -27.42 -8.04
C ALA A 352 -1.59 -26.53 -6.91
N ALA A 353 -2.90 -26.33 -6.81
CA ALA A 353 -3.51 -25.57 -5.72
C ALA A 353 -3.20 -26.20 -4.34
N ARG A 354 -3.24 -27.54 -4.25
CA ARG A 354 -2.84 -28.27 -3.05
C ARG A 354 -1.37 -28.06 -2.73
N ALA A 355 -0.49 -28.17 -3.73
CA ALA A 355 0.95 -27.93 -3.56
C ALA A 355 1.22 -26.49 -3.10
N TRP A 356 0.55 -25.51 -3.70
CA TRP A 356 0.63 -24.11 -3.30
C TRP A 356 0.21 -23.87 -1.86
N ARG A 357 -0.68 -24.67 -1.27
CA ARG A 357 -1.04 -24.56 0.15
C ARG A 357 -0.03 -25.24 1.08
N LEU A 358 0.60 -26.32 0.65
CA LEU A 358 1.41 -27.20 1.50
C LEU A 358 2.92 -26.97 1.41
N VAL A 359 3.42 -26.39 0.32
CA VAL A 359 4.84 -26.09 0.20
C VAL A 359 5.20 -24.98 1.19
N ASP A 360 6.17 -25.29 2.04
CA ASP A 360 6.65 -24.43 3.11
C ASP A 360 8.16 -24.25 2.95
N ASN A 361 8.54 -23.29 2.11
CA ASN A 361 9.92 -22.87 1.90
C ASN A 361 9.98 -21.35 1.72
N ASP A 362 11.13 -20.76 2.00
CA ASP A 362 11.33 -19.31 2.01
C ASP A 362 10.97 -18.64 0.67
N LEU A 363 11.23 -19.34 -0.44
CA LEU A 363 10.95 -18.82 -1.79
C LEU A 363 9.43 -18.69 -2.02
N VAL A 364 8.66 -19.71 -1.70
CA VAL A 364 7.20 -19.73 -1.85
C VAL A 364 6.55 -18.80 -0.83
N MET A 365 7.08 -18.72 0.40
CA MET A 365 6.60 -17.76 1.40
C MET A 365 6.84 -16.31 0.96
N GLY A 366 8.02 -16.00 0.43
CA GLY A 366 8.31 -14.70 -0.17
C GLY A 366 7.40 -14.39 -1.36
N ALA A 367 7.15 -15.37 -2.23
CA ALA A 367 6.24 -15.21 -3.36
C ALA A 367 4.79 -14.96 -2.93
N ARG A 368 4.30 -15.64 -1.88
CA ARG A 368 2.97 -15.40 -1.29
C ARG A 368 2.83 -13.96 -0.81
N GLY A 369 3.84 -13.43 -0.10
CA GLY A 369 3.85 -12.04 0.37
C GLY A 369 3.77 -11.03 -0.78
N ASP A 370 4.64 -11.17 -1.79
CA ASP A 370 4.64 -10.30 -2.97
C ASP A 370 3.28 -10.31 -3.70
N LEU A 371 2.69 -11.50 -3.88
CA LEU A 371 1.43 -11.66 -4.59
C LEU A 371 0.23 -11.17 -3.77
N GLN A 372 0.29 -11.29 -2.45
CA GLN A 372 -0.72 -10.72 -1.57
C GLN A 372 -0.72 -9.19 -1.68
N ILE A 373 0.45 -8.54 -1.63
CA ILE A 373 0.57 -7.08 -1.82
C ILE A 373 0.01 -6.65 -3.18
N ALA A 374 0.37 -7.38 -4.25
CA ALA A 374 -0.12 -7.09 -5.59
C ALA A 374 -1.65 -7.21 -5.68
N ALA A 375 -2.24 -8.26 -5.07
CA ALA A 375 -3.68 -8.49 -5.06
C ALA A 375 -4.44 -7.40 -4.29
N ILE A 376 -3.87 -6.89 -3.19
CA ILE A 376 -4.48 -5.84 -2.37
C ILE A 376 -4.63 -4.53 -3.14
N HIS A 377 -3.65 -4.20 -3.99
CA HIS A 377 -3.54 -2.88 -4.62
C HIS A 377 -4.21 -2.73 -5.99
N GLY A 378 -4.93 -3.74 -6.51
CA GLY A 378 -5.55 -3.59 -7.82
C GLY A 378 -6.54 -4.67 -8.25
N PRO A 379 -7.20 -4.45 -9.40
CA PRO A 379 -8.19 -5.36 -9.98
C PRO A 379 -7.51 -6.59 -10.61
N SER A 380 -7.12 -7.56 -9.79
CA SER A 380 -6.26 -8.67 -10.22
C SER A 380 -6.68 -10.05 -9.72
N MET A 381 -7.76 -10.14 -8.96
CA MET A 381 -8.23 -11.41 -8.40
C MET A 381 -9.18 -12.14 -9.33
N PHE A 382 -9.16 -13.48 -9.25
CA PHE A 382 -10.09 -14.30 -9.99
C PHE A 382 -11.50 -14.18 -9.36
N PRO A 383 -12.57 -14.01 -10.13
CA PRO A 383 -13.93 -13.97 -9.57
C PRO A 383 -14.29 -15.29 -8.88
N ASP A 384 -15.37 -15.29 -8.10
CA ASP A 384 -15.88 -16.52 -7.47
C ASP A 384 -16.09 -17.63 -8.51
N LEU A 385 -15.65 -18.87 -8.21
CA LEU A 385 -15.76 -20.01 -9.12
C LEU A 385 -17.17 -20.20 -9.71
N SER A 386 -18.21 -19.95 -8.92
CA SER A 386 -19.61 -20.10 -9.36
C SER A 386 -20.06 -19.03 -10.35
N VAL A 387 -19.34 -17.90 -10.40
CA VAL A 387 -19.57 -16.80 -11.33
C VAL A 387 -18.68 -16.95 -12.58
N ALA A 388 -17.41 -17.34 -12.39
CA ALA A 388 -16.42 -17.38 -13.47
C ALA A 388 -16.48 -18.66 -14.32
N LEU A 389 -16.89 -19.81 -13.76
CA LEU A 389 -16.82 -21.10 -14.45
C LEU A 389 -18.19 -21.53 -15.01
N PRO A 390 -18.21 -22.14 -16.21
CA PRO A 390 -19.42 -22.80 -16.70
C PRO A 390 -19.76 -24.00 -15.79
N PRO A 391 -21.05 -24.37 -15.66
CA PRO A 391 -21.49 -25.41 -14.71
C PRO A 391 -20.75 -26.76 -14.84
N SER A 392 -20.44 -27.20 -16.06
CA SER A 392 -19.71 -28.45 -16.29
C SER A 392 -18.29 -28.40 -15.72
N LEU A 393 -17.56 -27.31 -15.96
CA LEU A 393 -16.19 -27.15 -15.46
C LEU A 393 -16.17 -26.98 -13.94
N LEU A 394 -17.18 -26.30 -13.39
CA LEU A 394 -17.34 -26.18 -11.94
C LEU A 394 -17.56 -27.55 -11.28
N ASP A 395 -18.35 -28.43 -11.90
CA ASP A 395 -18.56 -29.79 -11.40
C ASP A 395 -17.30 -30.65 -11.52
N ASP A 396 -16.53 -30.52 -12.59
CA ASP A 396 -15.22 -31.18 -12.73
C ASP A 396 -14.25 -30.73 -11.62
N VAL A 397 -14.17 -29.41 -11.36
CA VAL A 397 -13.36 -28.86 -10.25
C VAL A 397 -13.82 -29.43 -8.91
N ARG A 398 -15.13 -29.53 -8.67
CA ARG A 398 -15.66 -30.14 -7.44
C ARG A 398 -15.25 -31.61 -7.31
N GLN A 399 -15.33 -32.41 -8.37
CA GLN A 399 -14.89 -33.81 -8.31
C GLN A 399 -13.39 -33.93 -8.04
N ALA A 400 -12.56 -33.12 -8.70
CA ALA A 400 -11.12 -33.11 -8.48
C ALA A 400 -10.77 -32.66 -7.04
N THR A 401 -11.44 -31.64 -6.49
CA THR A 401 -11.23 -31.23 -5.09
C THR A 401 -11.49 -32.35 -4.08
N LEU A 402 -12.52 -33.19 -4.32
CA LEU A 402 -12.81 -34.38 -3.52
C LEU A 402 -11.71 -35.43 -3.65
N ALA A 403 -11.24 -35.69 -4.87
CA ALA A 403 -10.17 -36.66 -5.14
C ALA A 403 -8.84 -36.25 -4.47
N HIS A 404 -8.49 -34.96 -4.53
CA HIS A 404 -7.27 -34.41 -3.96
C HIS A 404 -7.37 -34.02 -2.48
N ARG A 405 -8.56 -34.17 -1.87
CA ARG A 405 -8.85 -33.79 -0.48
C ARG A 405 -8.48 -32.34 -0.16
N VAL A 406 -8.85 -31.43 -1.05
CA VAL A 406 -8.71 -29.97 -0.85
C VAL A 406 -10.08 -29.30 -0.92
N THR A 407 -10.21 -28.11 -0.35
CA THR A 407 -11.46 -27.35 -0.42
C THR A 407 -11.49 -26.47 -1.68
N GLY A 408 -12.70 -26.09 -2.12
CA GLY A 408 -12.86 -25.13 -3.20
C GLY A 408 -12.17 -23.78 -2.93
N ALA A 409 -12.07 -23.37 -1.66
CA ALA A 409 -11.36 -22.15 -1.26
C ALA A 409 -9.85 -22.20 -1.59
N VAL A 410 -9.21 -23.38 -1.47
CA VAL A 410 -7.80 -23.56 -1.86
C VAL A 410 -7.63 -23.38 -3.37
N VAL A 411 -8.57 -23.90 -4.16
CA VAL A 411 -8.56 -23.71 -5.62
C VAL A 411 -8.82 -22.25 -5.99
N GLN A 412 -9.83 -21.62 -5.38
CA GLN A 412 -10.11 -20.19 -5.57
C GLN A 412 -8.88 -19.32 -5.28
N SER A 413 -8.20 -19.56 -4.14
CA SER A 413 -6.97 -18.87 -3.78
C SER A 413 -5.87 -19.06 -4.83
N TRP A 414 -5.70 -20.27 -5.35
CA TRP A 414 -4.73 -20.54 -6.41
C TRP A 414 -5.07 -19.82 -7.72
N LEU A 415 -6.33 -19.80 -8.14
CA LEU A 415 -6.73 -19.09 -9.37
C LEU A 415 -6.56 -17.57 -9.22
N SER A 416 -6.84 -17.02 -8.03
CA SER A 416 -6.55 -15.61 -7.72
C SER A 416 -5.06 -15.30 -7.73
N VAL A 417 -4.20 -16.25 -7.32
CA VAL A 417 -2.74 -16.14 -7.46
C VAL A 417 -2.35 -16.07 -8.95
N LEU A 418 -2.89 -16.94 -9.79
CA LEU A 418 -2.59 -16.94 -11.23
C LEU A 418 -3.05 -15.64 -11.91
N ALA A 419 -4.26 -15.17 -11.59
CA ALA A 419 -4.79 -13.91 -12.09
C ALA A 419 -3.93 -12.70 -11.64
N THR A 420 -3.50 -12.69 -10.38
CA THR A 420 -2.58 -11.67 -9.83
C THR A 420 -1.25 -11.68 -10.58
N VAL A 421 -0.65 -12.85 -10.80
CA VAL A 421 0.61 -12.97 -11.54
C VAL A 421 0.49 -12.41 -12.95
N LEU A 422 -0.58 -12.77 -13.66
CA LEU A 422 -0.81 -12.31 -15.04
C LEU A 422 -1.04 -10.79 -15.10
N THR A 423 -1.83 -10.25 -14.17
CA THR A 423 -2.15 -8.82 -14.11
C THR A 423 -0.92 -7.99 -13.77
N HIS A 424 -0.08 -8.46 -12.85
CA HIS A 424 1.05 -7.68 -12.34
C HIS A 424 2.42 -8.15 -12.88
N ARG A 425 2.46 -8.98 -13.93
CA ARG A 425 3.69 -9.65 -14.40
C ARG A 425 4.88 -8.70 -14.60
N ALA A 426 4.64 -7.50 -15.09
CA ALA A 426 5.67 -6.48 -15.35
C ALA A 426 6.32 -5.92 -14.08
N HIS A 427 5.64 -6.02 -12.94
CA HIS A 427 6.08 -5.47 -11.65
C HIS A 427 6.58 -6.55 -10.69
N LEU A 428 6.31 -7.82 -10.96
CA LEU A 428 6.76 -8.94 -10.15
C LEU A 428 8.20 -9.34 -10.47
N ARG A 429 8.92 -9.78 -9.43
CA ARG A 429 10.27 -10.33 -9.58
C ARG A 429 10.20 -11.67 -10.32
N ASP A 430 11.21 -11.97 -11.12
CA ASP A 430 11.30 -13.27 -11.82
C ASP A 430 11.33 -14.45 -10.83
N GLU A 431 11.91 -14.25 -9.64
CA GLU A 431 11.90 -15.24 -8.54
C GLU A 431 10.49 -15.57 -8.08
N THR A 432 9.63 -14.56 -7.93
CA THR A 432 8.21 -14.70 -7.54
C THR A 432 7.46 -15.53 -8.58
N VAL A 433 7.67 -15.24 -9.87
CA VAL A 433 7.03 -15.97 -10.97
C VAL A 433 7.58 -17.40 -11.08
N ALA A 434 8.88 -17.58 -10.91
CA ALA A 434 9.52 -18.89 -10.94
C ALA A 434 8.97 -19.81 -9.84
N ALA A 435 8.75 -19.28 -8.63
CA ALA A 435 8.14 -20.04 -7.53
C ALA A 435 6.73 -20.55 -7.88
N VAL A 436 5.91 -19.70 -8.51
CA VAL A 436 4.56 -20.08 -8.96
C VAL A 436 4.63 -21.15 -10.06
N VAL A 437 5.55 -21.01 -11.02
CA VAL A 437 5.76 -21.99 -12.09
C VAL A 437 6.27 -23.33 -11.53
N GLU A 438 7.16 -23.32 -10.54
CA GLU A 438 7.67 -24.53 -9.91
C GLU A 438 6.55 -25.31 -9.21
N VAL A 439 5.75 -24.63 -8.39
CA VAL A 439 4.61 -25.22 -7.69
C VAL A 439 3.56 -25.75 -8.67
N GLY A 440 3.27 -25.00 -9.72
CA GLY A 440 2.31 -25.36 -10.75
C GLY A 440 2.90 -26.15 -11.92
N SER A 441 4.09 -26.73 -11.79
CA SER A 441 4.80 -27.41 -12.89
C SER A 441 4.04 -28.58 -13.53
N VAL A 442 3.06 -29.14 -12.81
CA VAL A 442 2.15 -30.17 -13.30
C VAL A 442 1.08 -29.64 -14.26
N MET A 443 0.81 -28.32 -14.27
CA MET A 443 -0.20 -27.68 -15.12
C MET A 443 0.34 -27.44 -16.54
N PRO A 444 -0.27 -28.05 -17.57
CA PRO A 444 0.16 -27.83 -18.96
C PRO A 444 0.07 -26.35 -19.36
N GLY A 445 1.14 -25.84 -19.96
CA GLY A 445 1.17 -24.48 -20.50
C GLY A 445 1.38 -23.35 -19.47
N LEU A 446 1.38 -23.63 -18.17
CA LEU A 446 1.49 -22.60 -17.12
C LEU A 446 2.72 -21.70 -17.30
N ALA A 447 3.90 -22.30 -17.46
CA ALA A 447 5.15 -21.56 -17.62
C ALA A 447 5.14 -20.62 -18.84
N VAL A 448 4.48 -21.03 -19.93
CA VAL A 448 4.35 -20.21 -21.14
C VAL A 448 3.36 -19.08 -20.88
N THR A 449 2.20 -19.37 -20.30
CA THR A 449 1.17 -18.38 -20.00
C THR A 449 1.68 -17.29 -19.05
N LEU A 450 2.37 -17.65 -17.96
CA LEU A 450 2.87 -16.68 -16.98
C LEU A 450 4.08 -15.86 -17.46
N ASN A 451 4.81 -16.31 -18.49
CA ASN A 451 5.96 -15.59 -19.04
C ASN A 451 5.65 -14.87 -20.36
N THR A 452 4.42 -14.99 -20.87
CA THR A 452 3.98 -14.23 -22.04
C THR A 452 3.43 -12.88 -21.57
N PRO A 453 3.92 -11.74 -22.07
CA PRO A 453 3.37 -10.44 -21.72
C PRO A 453 1.88 -10.37 -22.08
N VAL A 454 1.04 -10.04 -21.11
CA VAL A 454 -0.37 -9.72 -21.35
C VAL A 454 -0.50 -8.20 -21.37
N ALA A 455 -1.16 -7.66 -22.39
CA ALA A 455 -1.52 -6.25 -22.40
C ALA A 455 -2.67 -6.06 -21.41
N VAL A 456 -2.40 -5.39 -20.29
CA VAL A 456 -3.39 -5.03 -19.26
C VAL A 456 -3.96 -3.65 -19.57
#